data_AF-A0AB38X3F4-F1
#
_entry.id   AF-A0AB38X3F4-F1
#
_cell.length_a   1.000
_cell.length_b   1.000
_cell.length_c   1.000
_cell.angle_alpha   90.00
_cell.angle_beta   90.00
_cell.angle_gamma   90.00
#
_symmetry.space_group_name_H-M   'P 1'
#
loop_
_entity.id
_entity.type
_entity.pdbx_description
1 polymer ?
#
loop_
_entity_poly.entity_id
_entity_poly.type
_entity_poly.pdbx_seq_one_letter_code
_entity_poly.pdbx_strand_id
1 'polypeptide(L)'
;MAGDLCDLSAKKTVVLTHDESTLVVALVDINAKNRQTMETRFWDQLRLLYHDLGLSTADFQAYQRVSKLWQINQTVSRQQVGRLNLITPAVKAFLAERLMDDHKLSWKLSHIMRKTVTGDTVFWEDTPAMLATDQLVWHPAEIPALTDQSALQQTWVTLQKTAKVATAALESEDNRQFEKVAHQIQRVNRELIAAFIQFAQTKYAAKTVKSYQQALDFYLNEYLANRLVTVLDDDAAEVGDLYLHGGSLTECKRVQRTMKKFYQFLVQQQLMTKSAYQTIRSNLDESVELVLFELDEYDDFYD
;
A
#
# COMPACT_ATOMS: atom_id res chain seq x y z
N MET A 1 -46.08 -0.55 -25.96
CA MET A 1 -45.34 0.74 -25.92
C MET A 1 -44.92 0.92 -24.48
N ALA A 2 -43.68 1.07 -24.07
CA ALA A 2 -42.37 1.16 -24.69
C ALA A 2 -41.37 0.58 -23.66
N GLY A 3 -40.20 0.12 -24.09
CA GLY A 3 -39.18 -0.45 -23.20
C GLY A 3 -38.30 0.62 -22.54
N ASP A 4 -37.49 0.22 -21.56
CA ASP A 4 -36.06 0.18 -21.81
C ASP A 4 -35.33 -0.78 -20.85
N LEU A 5 -34.28 -1.41 -21.38
CA LEU A 5 -33.39 -2.34 -20.71
C LEU A 5 -32.37 -1.57 -19.87
N CYS A 6 -32.28 -1.86 -18.57
CA CYS A 6 -31.14 -1.42 -17.75
C CYS A 6 -30.20 -2.62 -17.55
N ASP A 7 -29.29 -2.83 -18.52
CA ASP A 7 -28.27 -3.88 -18.47
C ASP A 7 -27.06 -3.39 -17.63
N LEU A 8 -27.04 -3.74 -16.34
CA LEU A 8 -25.92 -3.50 -15.42
C LEU A 8 -24.92 -4.67 -15.49
N SER A 9 -24.18 -4.79 -16.60
CA SER A 9 -22.92 -5.54 -16.61
C SER A 9 -21.73 -4.57 -16.64
N ALA A 10 -21.21 -4.21 -15.47
CA ALA A 10 -20.04 -3.34 -15.33
C ALA A 10 -18.76 -4.08 -15.78
N LYS A 11 -18.56 -4.19 -17.10
CA LYS A 11 -17.35 -4.73 -17.72
C LYS A 11 -16.17 -3.85 -17.37
N LYS A 12 -15.20 -4.38 -16.62
CA LYS A 12 -13.98 -3.66 -16.22
C LYS A 12 -12.82 -3.99 -17.15
N THR A 13 -11.93 -3.03 -17.34
CA THR A 13 -10.65 -3.25 -18.02
C THR A 13 -9.55 -3.25 -16.98
N VAL A 14 -8.71 -4.29 -16.99
CA VAL A 14 -7.52 -4.39 -16.14
C VAL A 14 -6.30 -4.10 -16.99
N VAL A 15 -5.42 -3.22 -16.51
CA VAL A 15 -4.19 -2.84 -17.21
C VAL A 15 -3.00 -3.12 -16.30
N LEU A 16 -2.00 -3.81 -16.84
CA LEU A 16 -0.77 -4.18 -16.17
C LEU A 16 0.41 -3.65 -16.97
N THR A 17 1.36 -3.01 -16.31
CA THR A 17 2.56 -2.44 -16.93
C THR A 17 3.80 -3.20 -16.49
N HIS A 18 4.76 -3.38 -17.40
CA HIS A 18 6.08 -3.91 -17.06
C HIS A 18 6.98 -2.80 -16.49
N ASP A 19 7.69 -3.08 -15.39
CA ASP A 19 8.44 -2.09 -14.64
C ASP A 19 9.62 -1.50 -15.44
N GLU A 20 10.34 -2.37 -16.13
CA GLU A 20 11.57 -2.04 -16.86
C GLU A 20 11.39 -2.00 -18.39
N SER A 21 10.16 -1.99 -18.91
CA SER A 21 9.96 -1.93 -20.36
C SER A 21 8.69 -1.17 -20.74
N THR A 22 8.45 -1.01 -22.04
CA THR A 22 7.23 -0.38 -22.55
C THR A 22 6.04 -1.34 -22.59
N LEU A 23 6.20 -2.62 -22.23
CA LEU A 23 5.13 -3.60 -22.32
C LEU A 23 3.95 -3.25 -21.39
N VAL A 24 2.76 -3.29 -21.98
CA VAL A 24 1.49 -3.11 -21.29
C VAL A 24 0.54 -4.24 -21.71
N VAL A 25 0.04 -4.97 -20.73
CA VAL A 25 -1.00 -5.99 -20.92
C VAL A 25 -2.34 -5.41 -20.47
N ALA A 26 -3.32 -5.40 -21.36
CA ALA A 26 -4.68 -5.00 -21.07
C ALA A 26 -5.65 -6.16 -21.28
N LEU A 27 -6.49 -6.40 -20.28
CA LEU A 27 -7.54 -7.41 -20.28
C LEU A 27 -8.90 -6.72 -20.25
N VAL A 28 -9.68 -6.87 -21.31
CA VAL A 28 -11.01 -6.27 -21.44
C VAL A 28 -12.09 -7.23 -20.93
N ASP A 29 -13.26 -6.68 -20.61
CA ASP A 29 -14.45 -7.44 -20.19
C ASP A 29 -14.20 -8.33 -18.96
N ILE A 30 -13.46 -7.81 -17.96
CA ILE A 30 -13.31 -8.49 -16.67
C ILE A 30 -14.57 -8.28 -15.83
N ASN A 31 -15.15 -9.38 -15.39
CA ASN A 31 -16.34 -9.44 -14.55
C ASN A 31 -16.22 -10.59 -13.53
N ALA A 32 -17.20 -10.72 -12.63
CA ALA A 32 -17.16 -11.72 -11.56
C ALA A 32 -17.03 -13.16 -12.08
N LYS A 33 -17.52 -13.47 -13.28
CA LYS A 33 -17.52 -14.83 -13.85
C LYS A 33 -16.15 -15.23 -14.42
N ASN A 34 -15.37 -14.29 -14.94
CA ASN A 34 -14.08 -14.56 -15.57
C ASN A 34 -12.87 -14.03 -14.79
N ARG A 35 -13.09 -13.46 -13.60
CA ARG A 35 -12.01 -13.00 -12.72
C ARG A 35 -10.98 -14.09 -12.43
N GLN A 36 -11.42 -15.34 -12.31
CA GLN A 36 -10.54 -16.48 -12.02
C GLN A 36 -9.58 -16.80 -13.19
N THR A 37 -9.90 -16.39 -14.43
CA THR A 37 -9.07 -16.66 -15.61
C THR A 37 -8.11 -15.52 -15.95
N MET A 38 -8.07 -14.45 -15.15
CA MET A 38 -7.24 -13.27 -15.42
C MET A 38 -5.75 -13.60 -15.52
N GLU A 39 -5.24 -14.46 -14.65
CA GLU A 39 -3.84 -14.85 -14.66
C GLU A 39 -3.48 -15.58 -15.95
N THR A 40 -4.28 -16.57 -16.35
CA THR A 40 -4.09 -17.29 -17.62
C THR A 40 -4.15 -16.33 -18.81
N ARG A 41 -5.17 -15.46 -18.85
CA ARG A 41 -5.30 -14.45 -19.91
C ARG A 41 -4.10 -13.52 -19.97
N PHE A 42 -3.59 -13.08 -18.83
CA PHE A 42 -2.39 -12.24 -18.78
C PHE A 42 -1.20 -12.96 -19.41
N TRP A 43 -0.92 -14.20 -19.00
CA TRP A 43 0.22 -14.94 -19.54
C TRP A 43 0.08 -15.19 -21.04
N ASP A 44 -1.13 -15.48 -21.52
CA ASP A 44 -1.42 -15.62 -22.94
C ASP A 44 -1.16 -14.31 -23.70
N GLN A 45 -1.64 -13.18 -23.18
CA GLN A 45 -1.41 -11.88 -23.82
C GLN A 45 0.06 -11.49 -23.82
N LEU A 46 0.76 -11.70 -22.71
CA LEU A 46 2.18 -11.40 -22.61
C LEU A 46 2.99 -12.25 -23.60
N ARG A 47 2.64 -13.54 -23.76
CA ARG A 47 3.27 -14.43 -24.73
C ARG A 47 3.09 -13.93 -26.17
N LEU A 48 1.89 -13.44 -26.52
CA LEU A 48 1.64 -12.86 -27.84
C LEU A 48 2.46 -11.58 -28.05
N LEU A 49 2.59 -10.71 -27.05
CA LEU A 49 3.43 -9.51 -27.15
C LEU A 49 4.92 -9.85 -27.33
N TYR A 50 5.42 -10.89 -26.65
CA TYR A 50 6.79 -11.38 -26.84
C TYR A 50 7.00 -11.84 -28.28
N HIS A 51 6.04 -12.61 -28.82
CA HIS A 51 6.08 -13.05 -30.20
C HIS A 51 6.09 -11.86 -31.18
N ASP A 52 5.25 -10.84 -30.97
CA ASP A 52 5.20 -9.65 -31.82
C ASP A 52 6.47 -8.79 -31.75
N LEU A 53 7.19 -8.86 -30.63
CA LEU A 53 8.51 -8.24 -30.44
C LEU A 53 9.65 -9.05 -31.11
N GLY A 54 9.35 -10.21 -31.70
CA GLY A 54 10.35 -11.11 -32.25
C GLY A 54 11.17 -11.86 -31.19
N LEU A 55 10.72 -11.85 -29.93
CA LEU A 55 11.35 -12.61 -28.85
C LEU A 55 10.99 -14.10 -28.95
N SER A 56 11.92 -14.94 -28.53
CA SER A 56 11.73 -16.38 -28.63
C SER A 56 10.78 -16.90 -27.54
N THR A 57 10.15 -18.05 -27.80
CA THR A 57 9.42 -18.78 -26.75
C THR A 57 10.33 -19.11 -25.55
N ALA A 58 11.63 -19.30 -25.78
CA ALA A 58 12.59 -19.56 -24.71
C ALA A 58 12.77 -18.34 -23.79
N ASP A 59 12.82 -17.12 -24.35
CA ASP A 59 12.90 -15.88 -23.57
C ASP A 59 11.64 -15.68 -22.72
N PHE A 60 10.46 -15.94 -23.30
CA PHE A 60 9.20 -15.90 -22.55
C PHE A 60 9.19 -16.90 -21.38
N GLN A 61 9.65 -18.14 -21.63
CA GLN A 61 9.74 -19.16 -20.57
C GLN A 61 10.77 -18.79 -19.50
N ALA A 62 11.90 -18.17 -19.88
CA ALA A 62 12.89 -17.69 -18.94
C ALA A 62 12.29 -16.59 -18.03
N TYR A 63 11.58 -15.63 -18.62
CA TYR A 63 10.84 -14.61 -17.88
C TYR A 63 9.84 -15.20 -16.89
N GLN A 64 9.02 -16.16 -17.35
CA GLN A 64 8.02 -16.80 -16.51
C GLN A 64 8.65 -17.52 -15.29
N ARG A 65 9.84 -18.13 -15.46
CA ARG A 65 10.54 -18.82 -14.36
C ARG A 65 11.10 -17.88 -13.30
N VAL A 66 11.56 -16.68 -13.67
CA VAL A 66 12.14 -15.71 -12.72
C VAL A 66 11.08 -14.78 -12.11
N SER A 67 9.89 -14.72 -12.71
CA SER A 67 8.76 -13.94 -12.22
C SER A 67 8.23 -14.48 -10.88
N LYS A 68 7.69 -13.58 -10.04
CA LYS A 68 6.93 -13.98 -8.84
C LYS A 68 5.53 -14.47 -9.22
N LEU A 69 4.93 -15.22 -8.29
CA LEU A 69 3.51 -15.59 -8.37
C LEU A 69 2.64 -14.37 -8.61
N TRP A 70 1.63 -14.52 -9.46
CA TRP A 70 0.61 -13.52 -9.74
C TRP A 70 -0.09 -13.07 -8.45
N GLN A 71 -0.21 -11.76 -8.25
CA GLN A 71 -0.85 -11.18 -7.07
C GLN A 71 -1.84 -10.08 -7.46
N ILE A 72 -3.02 -10.12 -6.85
CA ILE A 72 -4.06 -9.09 -7.00
C ILE A 72 -4.13 -8.30 -5.68
N ASN A 73 -4.35 -6.99 -5.76
CA ASN A 73 -4.48 -6.06 -4.61
C ASN A 73 -3.17 -5.75 -3.85
N GLN A 74 -2.00 -5.94 -4.45
CA GLN A 74 -0.78 -5.41 -3.87
C GLN A 74 -0.73 -3.88 -4.04
N THR A 75 -0.23 -3.17 -3.03
CA THR A 75 -0.07 -1.71 -3.11
C THR A 75 0.96 -1.36 -4.19
N VAL A 76 0.50 -0.76 -5.28
CA VAL A 76 1.32 -0.29 -6.39
C VAL A 76 2.09 0.98 -5.97
N SER A 77 3.33 1.13 -6.43
CA SER A 77 4.14 2.33 -6.12
C SER A 77 3.53 3.59 -6.76
N ARG A 78 3.76 4.77 -6.17
CA ARG A 78 3.27 6.04 -6.75
C ARG A 78 3.81 6.30 -8.16
N GLN A 79 5.04 5.88 -8.44
CA GLN A 79 5.67 5.99 -9.76
C GLN A 79 4.91 5.14 -10.79
N GLN A 80 4.54 3.92 -10.44
CA GLN A 80 3.71 3.07 -11.28
C GLN A 80 2.29 3.62 -11.49
N VAL A 81 1.66 4.20 -10.45
CA VAL A 81 0.38 4.90 -10.62
C VAL A 81 0.50 6.06 -11.62
N GLY A 82 1.61 6.82 -11.56
CA GLY A 82 1.91 7.86 -12.55
C GLY A 82 1.97 7.32 -13.98
N ARG A 83 2.63 6.17 -14.19
CA ARG A 83 2.69 5.50 -15.51
C ARG A 83 1.31 5.04 -15.99
N LEU A 84 0.50 4.47 -15.11
CA LEU A 84 -0.87 4.07 -15.44
C LEU A 84 -1.74 5.28 -15.84
N ASN A 85 -1.54 6.44 -15.21
CA ASN A 85 -2.23 7.66 -15.59
C ASN A 85 -1.87 8.13 -17.01
N LEU A 86 -0.64 7.89 -17.49
CA LEU A 86 -0.23 8.25 -18.86
C LEU A 86 -1.03 7.48 -19.92
N ILE A 87 -1.36 6.22 -19.66
CA ILE A 87 -2.04 5.35 -20.61
C ILE A 87 -3.56 5.34 -20.45
N THR A 88 -4.08 5.82 -19.32
CA THR A 88 -5.52 5.83 -19.03
C THR A 88 -6.36 6.57 -20.09
N PRO A 89 -5.96 7.75 -20.60
CA PRO A 89 -6.69 8.40 -21.70
C PRO A 89 -6.70 7.55 -22.98
N ALA A 90 -5.59 6.91 -23.31
CA ALA A 90 -5.47 6.04 -24.49
C ALA A 90 -6.35 4.79 -24.38
N VAL A 91 -6.41 4.16 -23.19
CA VAL A 91 -7.31 3.04 -22.90
C VAL A 91 -8.76 3.44 -23.18
N LYS A 92 -9.20 4.59 -22.68
CA LYS A 92 -10.57 5.09 -22.91
C LYS A 92 -10.85 5.34 -24.39
N ALA A 93 -9.92 5.99 -25.09
CA ALA A 93 -10.05 6.29 -26.51
C ALA A 93 -10.17 5.00 -27.35
N PHE A 94 -9.28 4.03 -27.13
CA PHE A 94 -9.30 2.77 -27.88
C PHE A 94 -10.50 1.89 -27.57
N LEU A 95 -10.99 1.88 -26.32
CA LEU A 95 -12.21 1.15 -25.99
C LEU A 95 -13.45 1.78 -26.60
N ALA A 96 -13.47 3.10 -26.83
CA ALA A 96 -14.57 3.79 -27.52
C ALA A 96 -14.69 3.35 -28.99
N GLU A 97 -13.61 2.88 -29.61
CA GLU A 97 -13.63 2.31 -30.97
C GLU A 97 -14.35 0.94 -31.04
N ARG A 98 -14.70 0.33 -29.89
CA ARG A 98 -15.49 -0.92 -29.74
C ARG A 98 -15.01 -2.15 -30.55
N LEU A 99 -13.82 -2.12 -31.12
CA LEU A 99 -13.24 -3.20 -31.95
C LEU A 99 -11.91 -3.74 -31.39
N MET A 100 -11.64 -3.52 -30.11
CA MET A 100 -10.37 -3.86 -29.47
C MET A 100 -10.51 -5.12 -28.61
N ASP A 101 -9.83 -6.19 -29.02
CA ASP A 101 -9.57 -7.37 -28.18
C ASP A 101 -8.39 -7.11 -27.22
N ASP A 102 -8.18 -8.02 -26.25
CA ASP A 102 -7.09 -7.94 -25.28
C ASP A 102 -5.73 -7.68 -25.95
N HIS A 103 -5.46 -8.39 -27.03
CA HIS A 103 -4.16 -8.41 -27.68
C HIS A 103 -3.90 -7.09 -28.42
N LYS A 104 -4.83 -6.66 -29.27
CA LYS A 104 -4.75 -5.38 -29.98
C LYS A 104 -4.63 -4.20 -29.02
N LEU A 105 -5.37 -4.24 -27.91
CA LEU A 105 -5.30 -3.17 -26.91
C LEU A 105 -3.93 -3.15 -26.23
N SER A 106 -3.45 -4.31 -25.79
CA SER A 106 -2.12 -4.46 -25.20
C SER A 106 -1.02 -3.96 -26.16
N TRP A 107 -1.11 -4.34 -27.43
CA TRP A 107 -0.16 -3.94 -28.47
C TRP A 107 -0.14 -2.42 -28.69
N LYS A 108 -1.31 -1.78 -28.84
CA LYS A 108 -1.40 -0.32 -29.00
C LYS A 108 -0.89 0.42 -27.76
N LEU A 109 -1.25 -0.04 -26.55
CA LEU A 109 -0.81 0.59 -25.31
C LEU A 109 0.70 0.49 -25.11
N SER A 110 1.29 -0.65 -25.48
CA SER A 110 2.74 -0.84 -25.40
C SER A 110 3.52 0.08 -26.34
N HIS A 111 2.92 0.52 -27.46
CA HIS A 111 3.50 1.50 -28.37
C HIS A 111 3.44 2.95 -27.85
N ILE A 112 2.44 3.25 -27.01
CA ILE A 112 2.26 4.59 -26.40
C ILE A 112 3.11 4.74 -25.16
N MET A 113 3.38 3.65 -24.43
CA MET A 113 4.26 3.69 -23.28
C MET A 113 5.68 4.01 -23.73
N ARG A 114 6.24 5.11 -23.22
CA ARG A 114 7.60 5.58 -23.54
C ARG A 114 8.44 5.85 -22.30
N LYS A 115 7.98 5.41 -21.13
CA LYS A 115 8.61 5.74 -19.84
C LYS A 115 8.77 4.48 -18.98
N THR A 116 9.95 4.29 -18.40
CA THR A 116 10.21 3.33 -17.32
C THR A 116 9.65 3.84 -15.98
N VAL A 117 9.71 3.02 -14.93
CA VAL A 117 9.37 3.46 -13.55
C VAL A 117 10.24 4.62 -13.06
N THR A 118 11.51 4.69 -13.49
CA THR A 118 12.46 5.75 -13.14
C THR A 118 12.22 7.05 -13.91
N GLY A 119 11.44 7.02 -14.99
CA GLY A 119 11.12 8.19 -15.82
C GLY A 119 12.00 8.37 -17.05
N ASP A 120 12.88 7.42 -17.33
CA ASP A 120 13.71 7.40 -18.53
C ASP A 120 12.85 7.17 -19.77
N THR A 121 13.19 7.85 -20.86
CA THR A 121 12.49 7.64 -22.14
C THR A 121 13.02 6.36 -22.78
N VAL A 122 12.10 5.48 -23.15
CA VAL A 122 12.40 4.20 -23.82
C VAL A 122 11.60 4.10 -25.09
N PHE A 123 12.20 3.58 -26.16
CA PHE A 123 11.52 3.32 -27.41
C PHE A 123 11.12 1.85 -27.53
N TRP A 124 10.06 1.63 -28.31
CA TRP A 124 9.57 0.27 -28.60
C TRP A 124 10.68 -0.64 -29.15
N GLU A 125 11.56 -0.11 -29.99
CA GLU A 125 12.70 -0.84 -30.58
C GLU A 125 13.73 -1.32 -29.55
N ASP A 126 13.82 -0.68 -28.39
CA ASP A 126 14.71 -1.08 -27.30
C ASP A 126 14.13 -2.25 -26.48
N THR A 127 12.81 -2.46 -26.58
CA THR A 127 12.06 -3.40 -25.72
C THR A 127 12.57 -4.85 -25.81
N PRO A 128 12.92 -5.40 -26.99
CA PRO A 128 13.51 -6.73 -27.06
C PRO A 128 14.82 -6.86 -26.27
N ALA A 129 15.68 -5.85 -26.32
CA ALA A 129 16.95 -5.87 -25.60
C ALA A 129 16.74 -5.82 -24.07
N MET A 130 15.75 -5.06 -23.61
CA MET A 130 15.39 -4.97 -22.18
C MET A 130 14.78 -6.27 -21.63
N LEU A 131 14.20 -7.09 -22.51
CA LEU A 131 13.59 -8.37 -22.16
C LEU A 131 14.50 -9.57 -22.46
N ALA A 132 15.74 -9.32 -22.88
CA ALA A 132 16.72 -10.35 -23.13
C ALA A 132 17.02 -11.12 -21.82
N THR A 133 17.14 -12.45 -21.94
CA THR A 133 17.23 -13.36 -20.79
C THR A 133 18.36 -13.02 -19.81
N ASP A 134 19.46 -12.45 -20.28
CA ASP A 134 20.60 -12.01 -19.48
C ASP A 134 20.34 -10.72 -18.67
N GLN A 135 19.33 -9.94 -19.04
CA GLN A 135 18.91 -8.73 -18.33
C GLN A 135 17.77 -8.97 -17.33
N LEU A 136 17.13 -10.14 -17.36
CA LEU A 136 16.02 -10.50 -16.48
C LEU A 136 16.52 -10.85 -15.08
N VAL A 137 16.88 -9.83 -14.29
CA VAL A 137 17.25 -9.98 -12.89
C VAL A 137 16.09 -9.56 -12.01
N TRP A 138 15.65 -10.46 -11.12
CA TRP A 138 14.67 -10.09 -10.11
C TRP A 138 15.32 -9.19 -9.06
N HIS A 139 14.88 -7.93 -8.96
CA HIS A 139 15.28 -7.04 -7.88
C HIS A 139 14.34 -7.22 -6.68
N PRO A 140 14.80 -7.78 -5.53
CA PRO A 140 14.00 -7.72 -4.31
C PRO A 140 13.80 -6.25 -3.94
N ALA A 141 12.59 -5.87 -3.50
CA ALA A 141 12.35 -4.53 -3.00
C ALA A 141 13.33 -4.24 -1.86
N GLU A 142 14.26 -3.31 -2.07
CA GLU A 142 15.27 -2.99 -1.08
C GLU A 142 14.57 -2.47 0.20
N ILE A 143 14.87 -3.15 1.31
CA ILE A 143 14.60 -2.63 2.65
C ILE A 143 15.87 -1.87 3.01
N PRO A 144 15.88 -0.53 2.99
CA PRO A 144 17.02 0.23 3.44
C PRO A 144 17.34 -0.21 4.87
N ALA A 145 18.55 -0.73 5.05
CA ALA A 145 19.03 -1.13 6.35
C ALA A 145 19.13 0.12 7.24
N LEU A 146 18.55 0.05 8.43
CA LEU A 146 18.79 1.06 9.44
C LEU A 146 20.25 0.99 9.89
N THR A 147 20.83 2.15 10.20
CA THR A 147 22.22 2.27 10.64
C THR A 147 22.46 1.59 12.00
N ASP A 148 21.43 1.45 12.84
CA ASP A 148 21.55 0.83 14.17
C ASP A 148 20.34 -0.04 14.53
N GLN A 149 20.34 -1.27 14.02
CA GLN A 149 19.29 -2.26 14.31
C GLN A 149 19.31 -2.74 15.77
N SER A 150 20.48 -2.70 16.44
CA SER A 150 20.65 -3.16 17.82
C SER A 150 19.97 -2.21 18.81
N ALA A 151 20.20 -0.90 18.66
CA ALA A 151 19.53 0.12 19.48
C ALA A 151 18.01 0.04 19.32
N LEU A 152 17.52 -0.13 18.08
CA LEU A 152 16.10 -0.27 17.80
C LEU A 152 15.46 -1.48 18.51
N GLN A 153 16.15 -2.63 18.53
CA GLN A 153 15.70 -3.81 19.29
C GLN A 153 15.66 -3.55 20.79
N GLN A 154 16.62 -2.80 21.34
CA GLN A 154 16.62 -2.41 22.75
C GLN A 154 15.48 -1.46 23.09
N THR A 155 15.21 -0.47 22.24
CA THR A 155 14.04 0.42 22.37
C THR A 155 12.74 -0.39 22.38
N TRP A 156 12.62 -1.38 21.49
CA TRP A 156 11.44 -2.27 21.44
C TRP A 156 11.27 -3.12 22.70
N VAL A 157 12.34 -3.76 23.19
CA VAL A 157 12.32 -4.50 24.46
C VAL A 157 11.95 -3.59 25.64
N THR A 158 12.39 -2.34 25.61
CA THR A 158 12.02 -1.34 26.62
C THR A 158 10.52 -1.05 26.56
N LEU A 159 9.94 -0.87 25.36
CA LEU A 159 8.50 -0.69 25.19
C LEU A 159 7.72 -1.87 25.79
N GLN A 160 8.12 -3.10 25.49
CA GLN A 160 7.46 -4.32 26.01
C GLN A 160 7.48 -4.38 27.53
N LYS A 161 8.58 -3.95 28.17
CA LYS A 161 8.66 -3.86 29.63
C LYS A 161 7.77 -2.76 30.18
N THR A 162 7.72 -1.61 29.51
CA THR A 162 6.86 -0.49 29.90
C THR A 162 5.37 -0.83 29.77
N ALA A 163 4.96 -1.49 28.70
CA ALA A 163 3.57 -1.94 28.51
C ALA A 163 3.10 -2.86 29.65
N LYS A 164 3.96 -3.80 30.09
CA LYS A 164 3.64 -4.71 31.22
C LYS A 164 3.36 -4.00 32.55
N VAL A 165 3.93 -2.82 32.76
CA VAL A 165 3.73 -2.04 33.99
C VAL A 165 2.71 -0.90 33.80
N ALA A 166 2.22 -0.69 32.58
CA ALA A 166 1.26 0.36 32.27
C ALA A 166 -0.10 0.11 32.93
N THR A 167 -0.64 -1.11 32.83
CA THR A 167 -1.90 -1.50 33.49
C THR A 167 -1.83 -1.27 35.00
N ALA A 168 -0.75 -1.73 35.64
CA ALA A 168 -0.57 -1.55 37.09
C ALA A 168 -0.42 -0.07 37.49
N ALA A 169 0.13 0.78 36.62
CA ALA A 169 0.21 2.21 36.86
C ALA A 169 -1.12 2.94 36.64
N LEU A 170 -1.98 2.43 35.75
CA LEU A 170 -3.33 2.95 35.51
C LEU A 170 -4.25 2.70 36.71
N GLU A 171 -4.10 1.54 37.35
CA GLU A 171 -4.86 1.13 38.54
C GLU A 171 -4.32 1.73 39.84
N SER A 172 -3.17 2.41 39.80
CA SER A 172 -2.53 2.98 40.97
C SER A 172 -3.15 4.32 41.36
N GLU A 173 -3.37 4.55 42.65
CA GLU A 173 -3.72 5.87 43.20
C GLU A 173 -2.50 6.84 43.23
N ASP A 174 -1.30 6.39 42.86
CA ASP A 174 -0.10 7.22 42.79
C ASP A 174 0.05 7.89 41.41
N ASN A 175 -0.47 9.12 41.30
CA ASN A 175 -0.35 9.94 40.09
C ASN A 175 1.10 10.12 39.60
N ARG A 176 2.11 10.06 40.48
CA ARG A 176 3.52 10.17 40.06
C ARG A 176 3.97 8.92 39.31
N GLN A 177 3.46 7.76 39.69
CA GLN A 177 3.73 6.51 38.99
C GLN A 177 3.07 6.50 37.61
N PHE A 178 1.85 7.03 37.49
CA PHE A 178 1.19 7.26 36.21
C PHE A 178 2.03 8.16 35.29
N GLU A 179 2.38 9.37 35.74
CA GLU A 179 3.17 10.33 34.94
C GLU A 179 4.52 9.77 34.53
N LYS A 180 5.18 9.03 35.43
CA LYS A 180 6.46 8.37 35.15
C LYS A 180 6.33 7.34 34.02
N VAL A 181 5.28 6.53 34.02
CA VAL A 181 5.05 5.56 32.95
C VAL A 181 4.69 6.26 31.64
N ALA A 182 3.82 7.29 31.68
CA ALA A 182 3.47 8.09 30.51
C ALA A 182 4.72 8.71 29.85
N HIS A 183 5.61 9.33 30.64
CA HIS A 183 6.88 9.87 30.14
C HIS A 183 7.81 8.79 29.58
N GLN A 184 7.83 7.62 30.19
CA GLN A 184 8.62 6.50 29.69
C GLN A 184 8.09 6.00 28.33
N ILE A 185 6.76 5.91 28.16
CA ILE A 185 6.13 5.59 26.87
C ILE A 185 6.50 6.65 25.83
N GLN A 186 6.34 7.94 26.15
CA GLN A 186 6.69 9.04 25.24
C GLN A 186 8.15 9.00 24.80
N ARG A 187 9.08 8.72 25.72
CA ARG A 187 10.51 8.61 25.41
C ARG A 187 10.77 7.51 24.40
N VAL A 188 10.24 6.31 24.66
CA VAL A 188 10.41 5.14 23.79
C VAL A 188 9.76 5.35 22.43
N ASN A 189 8.56 5.93 22.40
CA ASN A 189 7.87 6.29 21.17
C ASN A 189 8.69 7.26 20.32
N ARG A 190 9.31 8.30 20.90
CA ARG A 190 10.19 9.23 20.16
C ARG A 190 11.37 8.52 19.51
N GLU A 191 11.98 7.55 20.18
CA GLU A 191 13.07 6.75 19.62
C GLU A 191 12.58 5.88 18.44
N LEU A 192 11.43 5.21 18.58
CA LEU A 192 10.84 4.42 17.50
C LEU A 192 10.41 5.28 16.30
N ILE A 193 9.82 6.45 16.58
CA ILE A 193 9.43 7.43 15.55
C ILE A 193 10.68 7.92 14.82
N ALA A 194 11.76 8.26 15.53
CA ALA A 194 13.00 8.71 14.90
C ALA A 194 13.57 7.65 13.94
N ALA A 195 13.60 6.37 14.35
CA ALA A 195 14.02 5.27 13.48
C ALA A 195 13.10 5.11 12.26
N PHE A 196 11.78 5.18 12.45
CA PHE A 196 10.82 5.15 11.35
C PHE A 196 11.00 6.33 10.39
N ILE A 197 11.26 7.53 10.90
CA ILE A 197 11.46 8.75 10.10
C ILE A 197 12.75 8.65 9.28
N GLN A 198 13.84 8.21 9.88
CA GLN A 198 15.09 7.93 9.15
C GLN A 198 14.85 6.93 8.01
N PHE A 199 14.10 5.85 8.29
CA PHE A 199 13.71 4.88 7.27
C PHE A 199 12.82 5.51 6.18
N ALA A 200 11.82 6.30 6.57
CA ALA A 200 10.85 6.90 5.65
C ALA A 200 11.51 7.95 4.72
N GLN A 201 12.55 8.65 5.17
CA GLN A 201 13.31 9.62 4.36
C GLN A 201 13.95 8.98 3.13
N THR A 202 14.27 7.70 3.18
CA THR A 202 14.83 6.98 2.02
C THR A 202 13.76 6.68 0.94
N LYS A 203 12.47 6.76 1.27
CA LYS A 203 11.36 6.31 0.39
C LYS A 203 10.34 7.39 0.03
N TYR A 204 10.25 8.45 0.82
CA TYR A 204 9.18 9.43 0.69
C TYR A 204 9.71 10.87 0.68
N ALA A 205 9.00 11.75 -0.01
CA ALA A 205 9.32 13.18 -0.03
C ALA A 205 9.23 13.80 1.36
N ALA A 206 10.07 14.82 1.63
CA ALA A 206 10.20 15.48 2.93
C ALA A 206 8.86 15.93 3.53
N LYS A 207 7.93 16.46 2.72
CA LYS A 207 6.58 16.85 3.17
C LYS A 207 5.78 15.66 3.73
N THR A 208 5.90 14.49 3.11
CA THR A 208 5.21 13.28 3.55
C THR A 208 5.82 12.76 4.84
N VAL A 209 7.15 12.73 4.92
CA VAL A 209 7.88 12.33 6.14
C VAL A 209 7.51 13.24 7.31
N LYS A 210 7.48 14.56 7.11
CA LYS A 210 7.04 15.52 8.13
C LYS A 210 5.61 15.26 8.59
N SER A 211 4.69 14.98 7.66
CA SER A 211 3.31 14.63 8.00
C SER A 211 3.22 13.34 8.81
N TYR A 212 4.05 12.34 8.53
CA TYR A 212 4.10 11.11 9.32
C TYR A 212 4.61 11.37 10.72
N GLN A 213 5.70 12.13 10.86
CA GLN A 213 6.25 12.49 12.16
C GLN A 213 5.21 13.21 13.01
N GLN A 214 4.57 14.25 12.47
CA GLN A 214 3.53 15.02 13.18
C GLN A 214 2.35 14.16 13.61
N ALA A 215 1.88 13.25 12.75
CA ALA A 215 0.76 12.38 13.08
C ALA A 215 1.13 11.34 14.16
N LEU A 216 2.35 10.80 14.14
CA LEU A 216 2.82 9.87 15.16
C LEU A 216 3.13 10.56 16.49
N ASP A 217 3.75 11.73 16.47
CA ASP A 217 4.01 12.51 17.68
C ASP A 217 2.68 12.86 18.38
N PHE A 218 1.71 13.37 17.63
CA PHE A 218 0.37 13.63 18.16
C PHE A 218 -0.27 12.35 18.72
N TYR A 219 -0.42 11.32 17.90
CA TYR A 219 -1.22 10.17 18.31
C TYR A 219 -0.53 9.30 19.37
N LEU A 220 0.75 8.99 19.20
CA LEU A 220 1.45 8.10 20.12
C LEU A 220 1.89 8.82 21.41
N ASN A 221 2.35 10.07 21.33
CA ASN A 221 2.90 10.76 22.50
C ASN A 221 1.88 11.65 23.22
N GLU A 222 1.04 12.36 22.48
CA GLU A 222 0.10 13.32 23.07
C GLU A 222 -1.25 12.66 23.39
N TYR A 223 -1.68 11.69 22.59
CA TYR A 223 -2.97 11.02 22.80
C TYR A 223 -2.85 9.70 23.58
N LEU A 224 -2.16 8.69 23.06
CA LEU A 224 -2.10 7.35 23.66
C LEU A 224 -1.25 7.27 24.93
N ALA A 225 -0.07 7.88 24.94
CA ALA A 225 0.81 7.78 26.12
C ALA A 225 0.19 8.39 27.39
N ASN A 226 -0.65 9.41 27.26
CA ASN A 226 -1.40 10.00 28.37
C ASN A 226 -2.60 9.15 28.83
N ARG A 227 -2.82 8.01 28.20
CA ARG A 227 -3.77 6.96 28.59
C ARG A 227 -3.04 5.66 28.99
N LEU A 228 -1.70 5.72 29.07
CA LEU A 228 -0.80 4.58 29.26
C LEU A 228 -0.93 3.48 28.20
N VAL A 229 -1.47 3.82 27.02
CA VAL A 229 -1.58 2.91 25.88
C VAL A 229 -0.30 2.97 25.05
N THR A 230 0.20 1.80 24.65
CA THR A 230 1.37 1.64 23.78
C THR A 230 0.96 1.05 22.44
N VAL A 231 1.86 1.08 21.45
CA VAL A 231 1.60 0.44 20.14
C VAL A 231 1.48 -1.08 20.19
N LEU A 232 1.66 -1.70 21.36
CA LEU A 232 1.47 -3.14 21.58
C LEU A 232 0.03 -3.49 21.98
N ASP A 233 -0.74 -2.51 22.44
CA ASP A 233 -2.10 -2.67 22.94
C ASP A 233 -3.10 -2.60 21.77
N ASP A 234 -4.22 -3.32 21.89
CA ASP A 234 -5.26 -3.33 20.85
C ASP A 234 -5.90 -1.93 20.69
N ASP A 235 -6.06 -1.19 21.79
CA ASP A 235 -6.55 0.18 21.87
C ASP A 235 -5.72 1.16 21.00
N ALA A 236 -4.47 0.82 20.68
CA ALA A 236 -3.67 1.65 19.77
C ALA A 236 -4.27 1.71 18.35
N ALA A 237 -5.10 0.74 17.98
CA ALA A 237 -5.82 0.70 16.71
C ALA A 237 -7.13 1.49 16.71
N GLU A 238 -7.61 1.98 17.86
CA GLU A 238 -8.87 2.71 18.03
C GLU A 238 -8.76 4.19 17.62
N VAL A 239 -8.25 4.44 16.41
CA VAL A 239 -8.04 5.79 15.86
C VAL A 239 -9.35 6.58 15.62
N GLY A 240 -10.48 5.89 15.59
CA GLY A 240 -11.82 6.46 15.51
C GLY A 240 -12.20 7.26 16.74
N ASP A 241 -11.72 6.87 17.93
CA ASP A 241 -11.98 7.56 19.20
C ASP A 241 -11.52 9.01 19.19
N LEU A 242 -10.52 9.34 18.38
CA LEU A 242 -10.12 10.73 18.15
C LEU A 242 -11.31 11.60 17.75
N TYR A 243 -12.24 11.07 16.94
CA TYR A 243 -13.43 11.78 16.51
C TYR A 243 -14.35 12.10 17.69
N LEU A 244 -14.57 11.12 18.58
CA LEU A 244 -15.34 11.28 19.82
C LEU A 244 -14.69 12.30 20.77
N HIS A 245 -13.37 12.48 20.66
CA HIS A 245 -12.60 13.45 21.43
C HIS A 245 -12.31 14.77 20.68
N GLY A 246 -13.09 15.09 19.64
CA GLY A 246 -13.05 16.39 18.96
C GLY A 246 -12.04 16.49 17.80
N GLY A 247 -11.41 15.38 17.43
CA GLY A 247 -10.63 15.25 16.21
C GLY A 247 -11.54 15.24 14.96
N SER A 248 -10.97 15.63 13.82
CA SER A 248 -11.70 15.56 12.55
C SER A 248 -11.58 14.17 11.92
N LEU A 249 -12.56 13.75 11.11
CA LEU A 249 -12.46 12.53 10.30
C LEU A 249 -11.20 12.51 9.40
N THR A 250 -10.78 13.68 8.93
CA THR A 250 -9.53 13.82 8.16
C THR A 250 -8.31 13.49 9.01
N GLU A 251 -8.31 13.88 10.29
CA GLU A 251 -7.27 13.54 11.25
C GLU A 251 -7.25 12.05 11.58
N CYS A 252 -8.40 11.44 11.86
CA CYS A 252 -8.54 10.00 12.05
C CYS A 252 -7.95 9.23 10.86
N LYS A 253 -8.35 9.58 9.63
CA LYS A 253 -7.83 8.96 8.39
C LYS A 253 -6.33 9.21 8.19
N ARG A 254 -5.80 10.34 8.66
CA ARG A 254 -4.37 10.66 8.57
C ARG A 254 -3.56 9.82 9.56
N VAL A 255 -4.02 9.72 10.80
CA VAL A 255 -3.42 8.89 11.85
C VAL A 255 -3.49 7.43 11.43
N GLN A 256 -4.65 6.92 11.03
CA GLN A 256 -4.86 5.57 10.52
C GLN A 256 -3.82 5.19 9.44
N ARG A 257 -3.71 6.01 8.39
CA ARG A 257 -2.76 5.78 7.29
C ARG A 257 -1.31 5.77 7.76
N THR A 258 -0.98 6.66 8.70
CA THR A 258 0.37 6.77 9.26
C THR A 258 0.70 5.59 10.16
N MET A 259 -0.21 5.18 11.04
CA MET A 259 -0.09 4.02 11.91
C MET A 259 0.13 2.74 11.10
N LYS A 260 -0.62 2.52 10.01
CA LYS A 260 -0.38 1.38 9.10
C LYS A 260 1.04 1.35 8.55
N LYS A 261 1.60 2.51 8.20
CA LYS A 261 2.99 2.62 7.72
C LYS A 261 4.01 2.38 8.82
N PHE A 262 3.72 2.86 10.01
CA PHE A 262 4.56 2.63 11.18
C PHE A 262 4.59 1.14 11.57
N TYR A 263 3.45 0.46 11.67
CA TYR A 263 3.40 -0.98 11.93
C TYR A 263 4.03 -1.81 10.80
N GLN A 264 3.83 -1.41 9.54
CA GLN A 264 4.52 -2.05 8.42
C GLN A 264 6.04 -1.95 8.56
N PHE A 265 6.55 -0.83 9.06
CA PHE A 265 7.96 -0.66 9.39
C PHE A 265 8.40 -1.58 10.53
N LEU A 266 7.64 -1.69 11.62
CA LEU A 266 7.97 -2.61 12.73
C LEU A 266 8.09 -4.07 12.27
N VAL A 267 7.22 -4.51 11.35
CA VAL A 267 7.33 -5.84 10.74
C VAL A 267 8.59 -5.99 9.88
N GLN A 268 8.92 -4.97 9.07
CA GLN A 268 10.11 -4.98 8.23
C GLN A 268 11.41 -5.05 9.06
N GLN A 269 11.40 -4.45 10.25
CA GLN A 269 12.51 -4.50 11.20
C GLN A 269 12.48 -5.71 12.14
N GLN A 270 11.57 -6.66 11.91
CA GLN A 270 11.40 -7.88 12.71
C GLN A 270 11.08 -7.63 14.20
N LEU A 271 10.49 -6.47 14.51
CA LEU A 271 10.02 -6.14 15.86
C LEU A 271 8.61 -6.71 16.10
N MET A 272 7.84 -6.88 15.03
CA MET A 272 6.47 -7.40 15.05
C MET A 272 6.29 -8.52 14.01
N THR A 273 5.43 -9.48 14.31
CA THR A 273 5.09 -10.54 13.36
C THR A 273 4.11 -10.04 12.29
N LYS A 274 4.13 -10.70 11.13
CA LYS A 274 3.20 -10.36 10.04
C LYS A 274 1.73 -10.58 10.43
N SER A 275 1.44 -11.60 11.23
CA SER A 275 0.08 -11.90 11.71
C SER A 275 -0.44 -10.80 12.64
N ALA A 276 0.38 -10.35 13.61
CA ALA A 276 0.01 -9.25 14.50
C ALA A 276 -0.31 -7.97 13.71
N TYR A 277 0.50 -7.66 12.69
CA TYR A 277 0.22 -6.53 11.80
C TYR A 277 -1.10 -6.66 11.04
N GLN A 278 -1.47 -7.87 10.60
CA GLN A 278 -2.74 -8.08 9.88
C GLN A 278 -3.94 -7.79 10.79
N THR A 279 -3.90 -8.25 12.04
CA THR A 279 -4.92 -7.95 13.05
C THR A 279 -5.04 -6.45 13.30
N ILE A 280 -3.95 -5.79 13.71
CA ILE A 280 -3.95 -4.35 14.00
C ILE A 280 -4.38 -3.53 12.77
N ARG A 281 -3.99 -3.95 11.56
CA ARG A 281 -4.43 -3.29 10.33
C ARG A 281 -5.94 -3.38 10.14
N SER A 282 -6.56 -4.53 10.43
CA SER A 282 -8.02 -4.70 10.37
C SER A 282 -8.69 -3.79 11.38
N ASN A 283 -8.22 -3.79 12.63
CA ASN A 283 -8.76 -2.95 13.69
C ASN A 283 -8.67 -1.45 13.34
N LEU A 284 -7.54 -1.02 12.75
CA LEU A 284 -7.38 0.35 12.25
C LEU A 284 -8.37 0.68 11.12
N ASP A 285 -8.72 -0.28 10.26
CA ASP A 285 -9.74 -0.11 9.21
C ASP A 285 -11.13 0.03 9.83
N GLU A 286 -11.52 -0.94 10.66
CA GLU A 286 -12.82 -1.01 11.34
C GLU A 286 -13.07 0.23 12.22
N SER A 287 -12.07 0.69 12.97
CA SER A 287 -12.20 1.85 13.85
C SER A 287 -12.62 3.15 13.15
N VAL A 288 -12.17 3.38 11.90
CA VAL A 288 -12.59 4.56 11.12
C VAL A 288 -13.91 4.31 10.40
N GLU A 289 -14.21 3.07 10.01
CA GLU A 289 -15.48 2.70 9.39
C GLU A 289 -16.65 2.86 10.35
N LEU A 290 -16.48 2.53 11.63
CA LEU A 290 -17.49 2.75 12.67
C LEU A 290 -17.88 4.22 12.78
N VAL A 291 -16.92 5.13 12.77
CA VAL A 291 -17.19 6.59 12.78
C VAL A 291 -17.99 7.02 11.55
N LEU A 292 -17.71 6.44 10.37
CA LEU A 292 -18.47 6.76 9.16
C LEU A 292 -19.91 6.24 9.24
N PHE A 293 -20.08 5.03 9.74
CA PHE A 293 -21.39 4.41 9.92
C PHE A 293 -22.26 5.21 10.90
N GLU A 294 -21.70 5.65 12.03
CA GLU A 294 -22.41 6.48 13.00
C GLU A 294 -22.84 7.84 12.43
N LEU A 295 -22.07 8.41 11.50
CA LEU A 295 -22.42 9.66 10.82
C LEU A 295 -23.55 9.44 9.79
N ASP A 296 -23.48 8.36 9.02
CA ASP A 296 -24.50 8.02 8.04
C ASP A 296 -25.85 7.70 8.72
N GLU A 297 -25.85 6.99 9.87
CA GLU A 297 -27.07 6.75 10.66
C GLU A 297 -27.65 8.03 11.29
N TYR A 298 -26.79 9.01 11.64
CA TYR A 298 -27.25 10.28 12.19
C TYR A 298 -27.91 11.16 11.11
N ASP A 299 -27.38 11.17 9.89
CA ASP A 299 -27.97 11.93 8.78
C ASP A 299 -29.32 11.33 8.34
N ASP A 300 -29.45 9.99 8.32
CA ASP A 300 -30.72 9.30 8.00
C ASP A 300 -31.83 9.49 9.06
N PHE A 301 -31.50 9.95 10.28
CA PHE A 301 -32.49 10.18 11.35
C PHE A 301 -33.15 11.56 11.31
N TYR A 302 -32.61 12.50 10.52
CA TYR A 302 -33.08 13.89 10.41
C TYR A 302 -33.59 14.27 9.01
N ASP A 303 -33.60 13.33 8.06
CA ASP A 303 -34.30 13.42 6.76
C ASP A 303 -35.68 12.73 6.80
#